data_AF-A0AA51L2B1-F1
#
_entry.id   AF-A0AA51L2B1-F1
#
_cell.length_a   1.000
_cell.length_b   1.000
_cell.length_c   1.000
_cell.angle_alpha   90.00
_cell.angle_beta   90.00
_cell.angle_gamma   90.00
#
_symmetry.space_group_name_H-M   'P 1'
#
loop_
_entity.id
_entity.type
_entity.pdbx_description
1 polymer ?
#
loop_
_entity_poly.entity_id
_entity_poly.type
_entity_poly.pdbx_seq_one_letter_code
_entity_poly.pdbx_strand_id
1 'polypeptide(L)'
;MNIFKQFYRSIYSPKDIALFRFQGIGKTILYVFFLTFLSILPSLVFISSALNSGIDSSRNVIEDELPAFSIQDGRLTSESKVPVTINKDDFTIILDSTGAVTTENLSTDSNTLALLKNEFALVAGGKSNPTRIQC
;
A
#
# COMPACT_ATOMS: atom_id res chain seq x y z
N MET A 1 26.78 9.48 -29.94
CA MET A 1 25.70 10.40 -29.56
C MET A 1 25.75 10.60 -28.05
N ASN A 2 25.48 11.79 -27.51
CA ASN A 2 25.21 11.94 -26.07
C ASN A 2 23.87 11.22 -25.74
N ILE A 3 23.75 10.65 -24.54
CA ILE A 3 22.57 9.92 -24.07
C ILE A 3 21.29 10.77 -24.15
N PHE A 4 21.37 12.05 -23.82
CA PHE A 4 20.22 12.98 -23.91
C PHE A 4 19.80 13.26 -25.35
N LYS A 5 20.76 13.39 -26.26
CA LYS A 5 20.48 13.58 -27.69
C LYS A 5 19.94 12.31 -28.33
N GLN A 6 20.39 11.15 -27.87
CA GLN A 6 19.86 9.85 -28.26
C GLN A 6 18.41 9.68 -27.79
N PHE A 7 18.12 10.04 -26.55
CA PHE A 7 16.76 10.04 -25.99
C PHE A 7 15.83 10.99 -26.75
N TYR A 8 16.24 12.23 -26.99
CA TYR A 8 15.43 13.18 -27.75
C TYR A 8 15.11 12.64 -29.16
N ARG A 9 16.12 12.11 -29.87
CA ARG A 9 15.94 11.54 -31.21
C ARG A 9 15.14 10.23 -31.21
N SER A 10 15.16 9.45 -30.13
CA SER A 10 14.38 8.21 -30.05
C SER A 10 12.88 8.45 -30.00
N ILE A 11 12.43 9.66 -29.68
CA ILE A 11 11.01 10.01 -29.63
C ILE A 11 10.44 10.23 -31.03
N TYR A 12 11.23 10.76 -31.99
CA TYR A 12 10.67 11.24 -33.26
C TYR A 12 11.44 10.85 -34.53
N SER A 13 12.64 10.26 -34.45
CA SER A 13 13.50 10.03 -35.62
C SER A 13 13.85 8.54 -35.82
N PRO A 14 13.00 7.79 -36.56
CA PRO A 14 13.29 6.40 -36.94
C PRO A 14 14.63 6.23 -37.68
N LYS A 15 15.00 7.22 -38.49
CA LYS A 15 16.28 7.23 -39.22
C LYS A 15 17.47 7.28 -38.27
N ASP A 16 17.41 8.09 -37.22
CA ASP A 16 18.47 8.14 -36.20
C ASP A 16 18.50 6.89 -35.33
N ILE A 17 17.33 6.32 -35.01
CA ILE A 17 17.22 5.07 -34.24
C ILE A 17 17.93 3.92 -34.98
N ALA A 18 17.78 3.83 -36.30
CA ALA A 18 18.46 2.82 -37.11
C ALA A 18 19.99 2.89 -36.97
N LEU A 19 20.55 4.08 -36.70
CA LEU A 19 21.99 4.27 -36.48
C LEU A 19 22.44 3.84 -35.07
N PHE A 20 21.53 3.59 -34.13
CA PHE A 20 21.87 3.15 -32.78
C PHE A 20 22.48 1.74 -32.78
N ARG A 21 22.21 0.92 -33.81
CA ARG A 21 22.82 -0.42 -33.96
C ARG A 21 24.34 -0.40 -34.09
N PHE A 22 24.90 0.74 -34.51
CA PHE A 22 26.34 0.94 -34.68
C PHE A 22 27.01 1.47 -33.41
N GLN A 23 26.27 1.61 -32.31
CA GLN A 23 26.83 2.02 -31.03
C GLN A 23 27.56 0.83 -30.36
N GLY A 24 28.64 1.13 -29.65
CA GLY A 24 29.32 0.13 -28.82
C GLY A 24 28.40 -0.40 -27.72
N ILE A 25 28.57 -1.68 -27.39
CA ILE A 25 27.70 -2.43 -26.47
C ILE A 25 27.46 -1.73 -25.13
N GLY A 26 28.51 -1.13 -24.54
CA GLY A 26 28.40 -0.42 -23.26
C GLY A 26 27.48 0.81 -23.30
N LYS A 27 27.46 1.53 -24.44
CA LYS A 27 26.56 2.69 -24.62
C LYS A 27 25.11 2.25 -24.76
N THR A 28 24.89 1.13 -25.44
CA THR A 28 23.55 0.54 -25.58
C THR A 28 23.02 0.08 -24.22
N ILE A 29 23.84 -0.65 -23.44
CA ILE A 29 23.46 -1.11 -22.10
C ILE A 29 23.11 0.09 -21.19
N LEU A 30 23.98 1.11 -21.16
CA LEU A 30 23.71 2.34 -20.40
C LEU A 30 22.42 3.02 -20.84
N TYR A 31 22.15 3.05 -22.14
CA TYR A 31 20.93 3.66 -22.69
C TYR A 31 19.67 2.88 -22.28
N VAL A 32 19.71 1.55 -22.25
CA VAL A 32 18.58 0.75 -21.74
C VAL A 32 18.35 1.03 -20.25
N PHE A 33 19.39 1.06 -19.43
CA PHE A 33 19.25 1.43 -18.01
C PHE A 33 18.67 2.83 -17.79
N PHE A 34 19.05 3.78 -18.65
CA PHE A 34 18.50 5.12 -18.61
C PHE A 34 17.00 5.13 -18.98
N LEU A 35 16.60 4.38 -19.99
CA LEU A 35 15.19 4.25 -20.37
C LEU A 35 14.36 3.55 -19.29
N THR A 36 14.88 2.48 -18.68
CA THR A 36 14.19 1.80 -17.58
C THR A 36 14.05 2.70 -16.37
N PHE A 37 15.09 3.46 -16.02
CA PHE A 37 15.03 4.46 -14.96
C PHE A 37 13.95 5.52 -15.21
N LEU A 38 13.89 6.08 -16.42
CA LEU A 38 12.84 7.04 -16.77
C LEU A 38 11.44 6.40 -16.74
N SER A 39 11.32 5.14 -17.17
CA SER A 39 10.05 4.43 -17.20
C SER A 39 9.45 4.18 -15.81
N ILE A 40 10.27 4.08 -14.76
CA ILE A 40 9.77 3.85 -13.39
C ILE A 40 9.44 5.15 -12.64
N LEU A 41 9.86 6.33 -13.13
CA LEU A 41 9.62 7.61 -12.44
C LEU A 41 8.13 7.89 -12.19
N PRO A 42 7.20 7.70 -13.15
CA PRO A 42 5.78 7.93 -12.90
C PRO A 42 5.22 7.03 -11.80
N SER A 43 5.64 5.76 -11.80
CA SER A 43 5.23 4.79 -10.78
C SER A 43 5.72 5.19 -9.39
N LEU A 44 6.96 5.69 -9.28
CA LEU A 44 7.50 6.17 -8.00
C LEU A 44 6.68 7.34 -7.44
N VAL A 45 6.33 8.32 -8.28
CA VAL A 45 5.49 9.46 -7.87
C VAL A 45 4.12 8.97 -7.40
N PHE A 46 3.48 8.08 -8.17
CA PHE A 46 2.18 7.53 -7.80
C PHE A 46 2.22 6.78 -6.46
N ILE A 47 3.22 5.92 -6.26
CA ILE A 47 3.39 5.17 -5.01
C ILE A 47 3.63 6.12 -3.82
N SER A 48 4.48 7.13 -3.98
CA SER A 48 4.72 8.11 -2.92
C SER A 48 3.45 8.87 -2.53
N SER A 49 2.66 9.33 -3.49
CA SER A 49 1.38 9.98 -3.22
C SER A 49 0.38 9.04 -2.56
N ALA A 50 0.27 7.80 -3.05
CA ALA A 50 -0.63 6.80 -2.48
C ALA A 50 -0.27 6.46 -1.02
N LEU A 51 1.02 6.34 -0.70
CA LEU A 51 1.49 6.11 0.67
C LEU A 51 1.15 7.27 1.60
N ASN A 52 1.41 8.51 1.19
CA ASN A 52 1.08 9.69 2.00
C ASN A 52 -0.43 9.78 2.24
N SER A 53 -1.25 9.65 1.20
CA SER A 53 -2.70 9.65 1.32
C SER A 53 -3.21 8.51 2.21
N GLY A 54 -2.59 7.33 2.13
CA GLY A 54 -2.91 6.18 2.98
C GLY A 54 -2.61 6.43 4.46
N ILE A 55 -1.46 7.06 4.76
CA ILE A 55 -1.10 7.46 6.13
C ILE A 55 -2.08 8.51 6.67
N ASP A 56 -2.36 9.55 5.91
CA ASP A 56 -3.27 10.62 6.34
C ASP A 56 -4.69 10.09 6.56
N SER A 57 -5.17 9.23 5.66
CA SER A 57 -6.47 8.57 5.82
C SER A 57 -6.51 7.68 7.06
N SER A 58 -5.42 6.95 7.35
CA SER A 58 -5.33 6.10 8.54
C SER A 58 -5.35 6.92 9.83
N ARG A 59 -4.65 8.07 9.85
CA ARG A 59 -4.67 8.99 11.00
C ARG A 59 -6.07 9.53 11.25
N ASN A 60 -6.74 10.02 10.22
CA ASN A 60 -8.10 10.54 10.34
C ASN A 60 -9.06 9.48 10.90
N VAL A 61 -8.95 8.22 10.46
CA VAL A 61 -9.80 7.16 11.01
C VAL A 61 -9.49 6.87 12.49
N ILE A 62 -8.22 6.85 12.86
CA ILE A 62 -7.82 6.58 14.26
C ILE A 62 -8.20 7.72 15.19
N GLU A 63 -8.03 8.98 14.77
CA GLU A 63 -8.25 10.15 15.61
C GLU A 63 -9.72 10.59 15.65
N ASP A 64 -10.43 10.55 14.52
CA ASP A 64 -11.77 11.15 14.40
C ASP A 64 -12.92 10.13 14.42
N GLU A 65 -12.68 8.87 14.02
CA GLU A 65 -13.76 7.89 13.82
C GLU A 65 -13.71 6.71 14.80
N LEU A 66 -12.54 6.36 15.33
CA LEU A 66 -12.40 5.31 16.33
C LEU A 66 -12.57 5.86 17.76
N PRO A 67 -13.29 5.17 18.65
CA PRO A 67 -13.35 5.53 20.05
C PRO A 67 -11.98 5.33 20.70
N ALA A 68 -11.71 6.06 21.78
CA ALA A 68 -10.50 5.90 22.56
C ALA A 68 -10.30 4.41 22.95
N PHE A 69 -9.10 3.91 22.70
CA PHE A 69 -8.71 2.54 23.03
C PHE A 69 -7.28 2.51 23.59
N SER A 70 -7.01 1.48 24.39
CA SER A 70 -5.70 1.19 24.95
C SER A 70 -5.41 -0.29 24.75
N ILE A 71 -4.14 -0.62 24.53
CA ILE A 71 -3.68 -2.00 24.49
C ILE A 71 -2.76 -2.20 25.70
N GLN A 72 -3.16 -3.09 26.61
CA GLN A 72 -2.40 -3.42 27.82
C GLN A 72 -2.37 -4.95 27.99
N ASP A 73 -1.20 -5.51 28.25
CA ASP A 73 -0.99 -6.95 28.48
C ASP A 73 -1.61 -7.85 27.39
N GLY A 74 -1.47 -7.46 26.11
CA GLY A 74 -2.05 -8.19 24.98
C GLY A 74 -3.60 -8.16 24.93
N ARG A 75 -4.23 -7.20 25.60
CA ARG A 75 -5.68 -6.97 25.59
C ARG A 75 -6.02 -5.58 25.10
N LEU A 76 -6.94 -5.52 24.14
CA LEU A 76 -7.57 -4.29 23.69
C LEU A 76 -8.69 -3.90 24.68
N THR A 77 -8.60 -2.69 25.20
CA THR A 77 -9.64 -2.04 26.01
C THR A 77 -10.12 -0.78 25.30
N SER A 78 -11.42 -0.52 25.31
CA SER A 78 -12.02 0.69 24.74
C SER A 78 -13.27 1.04 25.54
N GLU A 79 -13.65 2.32 25.55
CA GLU A 79 -14.88 2.80 26.19
C GLU A 79 -16.15 2.30 25.46
N SER A 80 -16.02 1.86 24.21
CA SER A 80 -17.15 1.32 23.45
C SER A 80 -17.64 0.00 24.03
N LYS A 81 -18.96 -0.11 24.23
CA LYS A 81 -19.65 -1.33 24.69
C LYS A 81 -20.09 -2.25 23.55
N VAL A 82 -19.90 -1.83 22.31
CA VAL A 82 -20.27 -2.58 21.11
C VAL A 82 -19.14 -2.53 20.08
N PRO A 83 -19.02 -3.53 19.19
CA PRO A 83 -18.09 -3.47 18.07
C PRO A 83 -18.37 -2.23 17.21
N VAL A 84 -17.32 -1.50 16.87
CA VAL A 84 -17.37 -0.37 15.95
C VAL A 84 -16.88 -0.85 14.59
N THR A 85 -17.65 -0.60 13.53
CA THR A 85 -17.29 -0.95 12.16
C THR A 85 -17.32 0.29 11.30
N ILE A 86 -16.21 0.57 10.65
CA ILE A 86 -16.01 1.69 9.74
C ILE A 86 -15.78 1.11 8.35
N ASN A 87 -16.67 1.41 7.43
CA ASN A 87 -16.51 1.02 6.03
C ASN A 87 -15.87 2.19 5.27
N LYS A 88 -14.69 1.98 4.70
CA LYS A 88 -14.08 2.84 3.69
C LYS A 88 -14.21 2.14 2.33
N ASP A 89 -14.19 2.91 1.25
CA ASP A 89 -14.50 2.43 -0.10
C ASP A 89 -13.79 1.10 -0.46
N ASP A 90 -12.52 0.95 -0.09
CA ASP A 90 -11.70 -0.23 -0.42
C ASP A 90 -11.39 -1.17 0.77
N PHE A 91 -11.74 -0.79 2.01
CA PHE A 91 -11.43 -1.59 3.20
C PHE A 91 -12.34 -1.28 4.39
N THR A 92 -12.56 -2.29 5.23
CA THR A 92 -13.36 -2.19 6.46
C THR A 92 -12.44 -2.21 7.68
N ILE A 93 -12.65 -1.32 8.64
CA ILE A 93 -11.99 -1.35 9.95
C ILE A 93 -13.00 -1.79 11.01
N ILE A 94 -12.63 -2.76 11.83
CA ILE A 94 -13.44 -3.23 12.95
C ILE A 94 -12.64 -3.06 14.24
N LEU A 95 -13.25 -2.44 15.25
CA LEU A 95 -12.71 -2.35 16.60
C LEU A 95 -13.67 -3.04 17.57
N ASP A 96 -13.23 -4.11 18.22
CA ASP A 96 -14.03 -4.84 19.21
C ASP A 96 -13.22 -5.21 20.46
N SER A 97 -13.44 -4.46 21.54
CA SER A 97 -12.90 -4.76 22.87
C SER A 97 -13.73 -5.81 23.64
N THR A 98 -14.97 -6.09 23.20
CA THR A 98 -15.91 -6.96 23.93
C THR A 98 -15.62 -8.44 23.70
N GLY A 99 -15.18 -8.79 22.49
CA GLY A 99 -14.99 -10.17 22.01
C GLY A 99 -16.26 -10.77 21.39
N ALA A 100 -17.19 -9.91 20.93
CA ALA A 100 -18.37 -10.32 20.17
C ALA A 100 -18.02 -10.73 18.73
N VAL A 101 -16.97 -10.14 18.16
CA VAL A 101 -16.42 -10.49 16.84
C VAL A 101 -15.21 -11.38 17.03
N THR A 102 -15.18 -12.50 16.32
CA THR A 102 -14.04 -13.41 16.24
C THR A 102 -13.50 -13.46 14.81
N THR A 103 -12.29 -13.98 14.64
CA THR A 103 -11.64 -14.04 13.32
C THR A 103 -12.39 -14.90 12.31
N GLU A 104 -13.15 -15.88 12.78
CA GLU A 104 -14.01 -16.74 11.96
C GLU A 104 -15.26 -16.01 11.46
N ASN A 105 -15.68 -14.95 12.17
CA ASN A 105 -16.84 -14.14 11.81
C ASN A 105 -16.49 -12.98 10.86
N LEU A 106 -15.22 -12.82 10.51
CA LEU A 106 -14.79 -11.79 9.56
C LEU A 106 -15.13 -12.22 8.13
N SER A 107 -15.82 -11.35 7.40
CA SER A 107 -16.10 -11.57 5.97
C SER A 107 -14.79 -11.62 5.19
N THR A 108 -14.62 -12.67 4.39
CA THR A 108 -13.49 -12.85 3.46
C THR A 108 -13.68 -12.10 2.14
N ASP A 109 -14.86 -11.54 1.90
CA ASP A 109 -15.23 -10.91 0.62
C ASP A 109 -14.73 -9.48 0.49
N SER A 110 -14.27 -8.89 1.59
CA SER A 110 -13.74 -7.52 1.65
C SER A 110 -12.43 -7.46 2.42
N ASN A 111 -11.56 -6.53 2.05
CA ASN A 111 -10.33 -6.29 2.80
C ASN A 111 -10.69 -5.70 4.17
N THR A 112 -10.35 -6.40 5.25
CA THR A 112 -10.76 -6.01 6.60
C THR A 112 -9.56 -5.93 7.54
N LEU A 113 -9.46 -4.84 8.28
CA LEU A 113 -8.53 -4.66 9.40
C LEU A 113 -9.34 -4.72 10.70
N ALA A 114 -9.18 -5.80 11.46
CA ALA A 114 -9.91 -6.00 12.72
C ALA A 114 -8.95 -5.93 13.91
N LEU A 115 -9.17 -4.95 14.79
CA LEU A 115 -8.61 -4.89 16.13
C LEU A 115 -9.60 -5.55 17.08
N LEU A 116 -9.35 -6.81 17.42
CA LEU A 116 -10.18 -7.59 18.34
C LEU A 116 -9.56 -7.61 19.74
N LYS A 117 -10.31 -8.19 20.69
CA LYS A 117 -9.96 -8.18 22.12
C LYS A 117 -8.53 -8.63 22.44
N ASN A 118 -8.00 -9.61 21.74
CA ASN A 118 -6.70 -10.23 22.01
C ASN A 118 -5.81 -10.39 20.78
N GLU A 119 -6.31 -10.00 19.62
CA GLU A 119 -5.67 -10.26 18.35
C GLU A 119 -5.98 -9.14 17.36
N PHE A 120 -5.04 -8.93 16.47
CA PHE A 120 -5.20 -8.13 15.28
C PHE A 120 -5.35 -9.08 14.10
N ALA A 121 -6.37 -8.90 13.29
CA ALA A 121 -6.61 -9.73 12.12
C ALA A 121 -6.66 -8.88 10.85
N LEU A 122 -5.93 -9.32 9.83
CA LEU A 122 -5.97 -8.75 8.51
C LEU A 122 -6.60 -9.76 7.55
N VAL A 123 -7.73 -9.37 6.95
CA VAL A 123 -8.37 -10.11 5.87
C VAL A 123 -7.98 -9.45 4.56
N ALA A 124 -7.25 -10.18 3.72
CA ALA A 124 -6.89 -9.73 2.38
C ALA A 124 -6.80 -10.91 1.42
N GLY A 125 -7.27 -10.74 0.20
CA GLY A 125 -7.23 -11.80 -0.82
C GLY A 125 -8.00 -13.07 -0.41
N GLY A 126 -9.11 -12.92 0.31
CA GLY A 126 -9.96 -14.03 0.76
C GLY A 126 -9.42 -14.85 1.93
N LYS A 127 -8.36 -14.37 2.62
CA LYS A 127 -7.77 -15.06 3.77
C LYS A 127 -7.67 -14.14 4.98
N SER A 128 -8.03 -14.67 6.14
CA SER A 128 -7.83 -14.02 7.44
C SER A 128 -6.48 -14.48 8.02
N ASN A 129 -5.62 -13.52 8.34
CA ASN A 129 -4.34 -13.74 9.01
C ASN A 129 -4.39 -13.10 10.41
N PRO A 130 -4.84 -13.84 11.43
CA PRO A 130 -4.85 -13.34 12.80
C PRO A 130 -3.44 -13.36 13.41
N THR A 131 -3.11 -12.31 14.14
CA THR A 131 -1.87 -12.14 14.90
C THR A 131 -2.22 -11.76 16.32
N ARG A 132 -1.75 -12.55 17.29
CA ARG A 132 -2.00 -12.26 18.71
C ARG A 132 -1.29 -10.98 19.12
N ILE A 133 -1.95 -10.13 19.89
CA ILE A 133 -1.34 -8.90 20.39
C ILE A 133 -0.27 -9.29 21.42
N GLN A 134 0.99 -8.98 21.12
CA GLN A 134 2.12 -9.08 22.02
C GLN A 134 2.64 -7.65 22.25
N CYS A 135 2.27 -7.05 23.36
CA CYS A 135 2.76 -5.75 23.81
C CYS A 135 3.33 -5.90 25.21
#